data_AF-A0AAV9X3Z9-F1
#
_entry.id   AF-A0AAV9X3Z9-F1
#
_cell.length_a   1.000
_cell.length_b   1.000
_cell.length_c   1.000
_cell.angle_alpha   90.00
_cell.angle_beta   90.00
_cell.angle_gamma   90.00
#
_symmetry.space_group_name_H-M   'P 1'
#
loop_
_entity.id
_entity.type
_entity.pdbx_description
1 polymer ?
#
loop_
_entity_poly.entity_id
_entity_poly.type
_entity_poly.pdbx_seq_one_letter_code
_entity_poly.pdbx_strand_id
1 'polypeptide(L)'
;MYIRRRSIPSGPFNIVSVSSGLVLGLQQKPAPTPGTIVTVVAAESSTVKWQFNHQSADDYTIQLAGTNLYMAPVSLAVGGVVALSTMPVTWTVDVVSANTYR
;
A
#
# COMPACT_ATOMS: atom_id res chain seq x y z
N MET A 1 13.24 -14.99 25.27
CA MET A 1 11.85 -14.53 25.00
C MET A 1 11.84 -13.95 23.60
N TYR A 2 11.29 -14.66 22.61
CA TYR A 2 11.24 -14.16 21.23
C TYR A 2 9.87 -13.56 20.98
N ILE A 3 9.82 -12.25 20.80
CA ILE A 3 8.63 -11.56 20.32
C ILE A 3 8.51 -11.93 18.84
N ARG A 4 7.57 -12.81 18.48
CA ARG A 4 7.24 -13.00 17.07
C ARG A 4 6.54 -11.73 16.59
N ARG A 5 7.29 -10.82 15.96
CA ARG A 5 6.65 -9.80 15.12
C ARG A 5 5.87 -10.56 14.05
N ARG A 6 4.55 -10.37 14.01
CA ARG A 6 3.70 -11.01 13.00
C ARG A 6 3.87 -10.21 11.71
N SER A 7 4.70 -10.72 10.80
CA SER A 7 4.82 -10.19 9.45
C SER A 7 3.49 -10.28 8.71
N ILE A 8 3.27 -9.38 7.74
CA ILE A 8 2.15 -9.47 6.81
C ILE A 8 2.49 -10.61 5.84
N PRO A 9 1.66 -11.67 5.72
CA PRO A 9 1.89 -12.68 4.70
C PRO A 9 1.85 -12.04 3.31
N SER A 10 2.69 -12.49 2.37
CA SER A 10 2.60 -12.00 0.99
C SER A 10 1.23 -12.34 0.40
N GLY A 11 0.58 -11.37 -0.25
CA GLY A 11 -0.76 -11.56 -0.81
C GLY A 11 -1.51 -10.25 -1.07
N PRO A 12 -2.73 -10.35 -1.64
CA PRO A 12 -3.58 -9.20 -1.91
C PRO A 12 -4.36 -8.77 -0.67
N PHE A 13 -4.31 -7.48 -0.35
CA PHE A 13 -5.00 -6.87 0.80
C PHE A 13 -5.74 -5.58 0.41
N ASN A 14 -6.72 -5.23 1.24
CA ASN A 14 -7.21 -3.85 1.31
C ASN A 14 -6.37 -3.11 2.35
N ILE A 15 -5.93 -1.90 2.03
CA ILE A 15 -5.33 -1.00 3.02
C ILE A 15 -6.43 -0.05 3.48
N VAL A 16 -6.72 -0.04 4.77
CA VAL A 16 -7.80 0.77 5.37
C VAL A 16 -7.17 1.76 6.33
N SER A 17 -7.49 3.04 6.16
CA SER A 17 -7.13 4.09 7.11
C SER A 17 -7.84 3.85 8.43
N VAL A 18 -7.09 3.60 9.50
CA VAL A 18 -7.65 3.40 10.85
C VAL A 18 -8.38 4.64 11.39
N SER A 19 -8.03 5.85 10.95
CA SER A 19 -8.66 7.08 11.43
C SER A 19 -9.98 7.41 10.73
N SER A 20 -10.16 6.95 9.49
CA SER A 20 -11.31 7.34 8.65
C SER A 20 -12.18 6.18 8.16
N GLY A 21 -11.68 4.95 8.23
CA GLY A 21 -12.32 3.77 7.62
C GLY A 21 -12.26 3.77 6.08
N LEU A 22 -11.69 4.82 5.46
CA LEU A 22 -11.51 4.89 4.02
C LEU A 22 -10.42 3.93 3.56
N VAL A 23 -10.54 3.44 2.35
CA VAL A 23 -9.56 2.51 1.77
C VAL A 23 -8.59 3.24 0.86
N LEU A 24 -7.34 2.83 0.89
CA LEU A 24 -6.36 3.30 -0.07
C LEU A 24 -6.69 2.69 -1.44
N GLY A 25 -6.98 3.54 -2.41
CA GLY A 25 -7.43 3.14 -3.73
C GLY A 25 -7.10 4.15 -4.82
N LEU A 26 -7.78 4.01 -5.95
CA LEU A 26 -7.64 4.90 -7.10
C LEU A 26 -9.00 5.54 -7.39
N GLN A 27 -9.04 6.85 -7.58
CA GLN A 27 -10.30 7.58 -7.76
C GLN A 27 -10.97 7.34 -9.14
N GLN A 28 -10.25 6.85 -10.16
CA GLN A 28 -10.80 6.75 -11.52
C GLN A 28 -10.22 5.61 -12.37
N LYS A 29 -11.05 5.12 -13.30
CA LYS A 29 -10.69 4.37 -14.51
C LYS A 29 -10.35 5.43 -15.59
N PRO A 30 -9.15 5.41 -16.21
CA PRO A 30 -8.63 4.31 -17.02
C PRO A 30 -7.73 3.35 -16.23
N ALA A 31 -7.18 2.35 -16.93
CA ALA A 31 -6.14 1.50 -16.36
C ALA A 31 -5.00 2.38 -15.79
N PRO A 32 -4.51 2.09 -14.57
CA PRO A 32 -3.51 2.91 -13.92
C PRO A 32 -2.23 2.94 -14.73
N THR A 33 -1.61 4.11 -14.80
CA THR A 33 -0.31 4.35 -15.45
C THR A 33 0.73 4.80 -14.42
N PRO A 34 2.02 4.73 -14.73
CA PRO A 34 3.05 5.34 -13.91
C PRO A 34 2.76 6.83 -13.67
N GLY A 35 2.94 7.30 -12.43
CA GLY A 35 2.59 8.65 -11.99
C GLY A 35 1.15 8.81 -11.49
N THR A 36 0.29 7.78 -11.62
CA THR A 36 -1.07 7.83 -11.07
C THR A 36 -1.01 8.02 -9.56
N ILE A 37 -1.70 9.06 -9.07
CA ILE A 37 -1.78 9.35 -7.64
C ILE A 37 -2.72 8.36 -6.95
N VAL A 38 -2.25 7.80 -5.84
CA VAL A 38 -3.05 6.96 -4.95
C VAL A 38 -3.79 7.85 -3.97
N THR A 39 -5.06 7.56 -3.74
CA THR A 39 -5.95 8.38 -2.91
C THR A 39 -6.70 7.52 -1.90
N VAL A 40 -7.26 8.13 -0.86
CA VAL A 40 -8.21 7.43 0.01
C VAL A 40 -9.61 7.62 -0.55
N VAL A 41 -10.34 6.52 -0.70
CA VAL A 41 -11.69 6.48 -1.27
C VAL A 41 -12.63 5.66 -0.37
N ALA A 42 -13.94 5.77 -0.59
CA ALA A 42 -14.89 4.89 0.07
C ALA A 42 -14.63 3.43 -0.33
N ALA A 43 -14.79 2.50 0.62
CA ALA A 43 -14.50 1.08 0.43
C ALA A 43 -15.23 0.48 -0.78
N GLU A 44 -16.49 0.88 -0.97
CA GLU A 44 -17.38 0.45 -2.05
C GLU A 44 -16.95 0.96 -3.43
N SER A 45 -16.20 2.07 -3.45
CA SER A 45 -15.71 2.71 -4.67
C SER A 45 -14.33 2.20 -5.10
N SER A 46 -13.66 1.41 -4.26
CA SER A 46 -12.35 0.85 -4.58
C SER A 46 -12.47 -0.56 -5.17
N THR A 47 -12.01 -0.71 -6.41
CA THR A 47 -11.87 -2.03 -7.05
C THR A 47 -10.45 -2.58 -6.97
N VAL A 48 -9.54 -1.89 -6.25
CA VAL A 48 -8.12 -2.26 -6.23
C VAL A 48 -7.77 -3.11 -5.02
N LYS A 49 -6.81 -4.02 -5.23
CA LYS A 49 -6.14 -4.75 -4.16
C LYS A 49 -4.65 -4.40 -4.20
N TRP A 50 -4.05 -4.33 -3.03
CA TRP A 50 -2.62 -4.11 -2.88
C TRP A 50 -1.95 -5.43 -2.58
N GLN A 51 -1.07 -5.85 -3.48
CA GLN A 51 -0.23 -7.00 -3.31
C GLN A 51 0.97 -6.61 -2.44
N PHE A 52 1.02 -7.15 -1.21
CA PHE A 52 2.19 -7.07 -0.36
C PHE A 52 3.13 -8.21 -0.72
N ASN A 53 4.39 -7.89 -1.01
CA ASN A 53 5.41 -8.86 -1.30
C ASN A 53 6.52 -8.71 -0.26
N HIS A 54 6.54 -9.63 0.72
CA HIS A 54 7.58 -9.70 1.75
C HIS A 54 8.97 -9.87 1.10
N GLN A 55 9.92 -9.00 1.47
CA GLN A 55 11.29 -9.05 0.99
C GLN A 55 12.20 -9.67 2.06
N SER A 56 12.18 -9.10 3.26
CA SER A 56 12.98 -9.52 4.41
C SER A 56 12.41 -8.89 5.68
N ALA A 57 12.59 -9.50 6.85
CA ALA A 57 12.17 -8.94 8.16
C ALA A 57 10.83 -8.17 8.14
N ASP A 58 10.89 -6.84 8.13
CA ASP A 58 9.75 -5.90 8.12
C ASP A 58 9.63 -5.11 6.79
N ASP A 59 10.38 -5.49 5.75
CA ASP A 59 10.47 -4.83 4.46
C ASP A 59 9.57 -5.49 3.39
N TYR A 60 8.82 -4.66 2.67
CA TYR A 60 7.84 -5.08 1.67
C TYR A 60 7.95 -4.22 0.41
N THR A 61 7.70 -4.83 -0.75
CA THR A 61 7.24 -4.06 -1.90
C THR A 61 5.72 -4.10 -1.93
N ILE A 62 5.09 -2.96 -2.23
CA ILE A 62 3.64 -2.83 -2.29
C ILE A 62 3.27 -2.55 -3.74
N GLN A 63 2.54 -3.48 -4.35
CA GLN A 63 2.21 -3.48 -5.76
C GLN A 63 0.69 -3.37 -5.93
N LEU A 64 0.23 -2.71 -6.98
CA LEU A 64 -1.16 -2.81 -7.38
C LEU A 64 -1.40 -4.21 -7.99
N ALA A 65 -2.25 -5.01 -7.34
CA ALA A 65 -2.43 -6.42 -7.68
C ALA A 65 -2.82 -6.62 -9.16
N GLY A 66 -2.15 -7.55 -9.84
CA GLY A 66 -2.36 -7.84 -11.26
C GLY A 66 -1.71 -6.85 -12.23
N THR A 67 -0.89 -5.90 -11.76
CA THR A 67 -0.16 -4.93 -12.60
C THR A 67 1.32 -4.92 -12.24
N ASN A 68 2.19 -4.33 -13.06
CA ASN A 68 3.61 -4.10 -12.72
C ASN A 68 3.86 -2.72 -12.08
N LEU A 69 2.86 -2.18 -11.38
CA LEU A 69 2.93 -0.86 -10.77
C LEU A 69 3.06 -0.98 -9.25
N TYR A 70 4.03 -0.26 -8.69
CA TYR A 70 4.38 -0.24 -7.28
C TYR A 70 4.07 1.10 -6.66
N MET A 71 3.70 1.09 -5.38
CA MET A 71 3.55 2.29 -4.58
C MET A 71 4.91 2.92 -4.34
N ALA A 72 5.05 4.20 -4.67
CA ALA A 72 6.26 4.98 -4.51
C ALA A 72 5.95 6.33 -3.86
N PRO A 73 6.83 6.86 -3.00
CA PRO A 73 6.67 8.19 -2.44
C PRO A 73 6.77 9.24 -3.54
N VAL A 74 5.92 10.28 -3.49
CA VAL A 74 6.07 11.47 -4.33
C VAL A 74 6.86 12.50 -3.53
N SER A 75 7.96 13.02 -4.09
CA SER A 75 8.67 14.14 -3.48
C SER A 75 7.85 15.42 -3.64
N LEU A 76 6.97 15.73 -2.68
CA LEU A 76 6.31 17.03 -2.59
C LEU A 76 6.62 17.69 -1.26
N ALA A 77 6.75 19.01 -1.28
CA ALA A 77 7.15 19.84 -0.14
C ALA A 77 6.16 19.83 1.04
N VAL A 78 4.95 19.29 0.86
CA VAL A 78 3.92 19.18 1.91
C VAL A 78 3.17 17.85 1.76
N GLY A 79 3.61 16.84 2.53
CA GLY A 79 2.77 15.72 2.96
C GLY A 79 2.41 14.62 1.95
N GLY A 80 2.93 13.41 2.21
CA GLY A 80 2.14 12.17 2.27
C GLY A 80 1.47 11.60 1.02
N VAL A 81 1.75 12.11 -0.18
CA VAL A 81 1.19 11.54 -1.42
C VAL A 81 2.08 10.40 -1.93
N VAL A 82 1.47 9.25 -2.23
CA VAL A 82 2.11 8.14 -2.95
C VAL A 82 1.55 8.04 -4.35
N ALA A 83 2.40 7.68 -5.31
CA ALA A 83 2.05 7.45 -6.70
C ALA A 83 2.43 6.04 -7.13
N LEU A 84 1.94 5.64 -8.29
CA LEU A 84 2.34 4.39 -8.93
C LEU A 84 3.63 4.57 -9.74
N SER A 85 4.55 3.62 -9.61
CA SER A 85 5.83 3.58 -10.32
C SER A 85 6.04 2.21 -10.96
N THR A 86 6.81 2.14 -12.04
CA THR A 86 7.26 0.86 -12.61
C THR A 86 8.43 0.25 -11.83
N MET A 87 9.07 1.04 -10.96
CA MET A 87 10.19 0.57 -10.14
C MET A 87 9.67 0.11 -8.78
N PRO A 88 10.05 -1.10 -8.33
CA PRO A 88 9.72 -1.55 -6.98
C PRO A 88 10.38 -0.65 -5.94
N VAL A 89 9.60 -0.21 -4.96
CA VAL A 89 10.07 0.54 -3.81
C VAL A 89 9.84 -0.29 -2.56
N THR A 90 10.88 -0.40 -1.73
CA THR A 90 10.81 -1.09 -0.46
C THR A 90 10.27 -0.16 0.62
N TRP A 91 9.27 -0.63 1.33
CA TRP A 91 8.65 0.01 2.48
C TRP A 91 8.91 -0.84 3.71
N THR A 92 9.41 -0.22 4.78
CA THR A 92 9.43 -0.85 6.09
C THR A 92 8.07 -0.67 6.74
N VAL A 93 7.45 -1.77 7.17
CA VAL A 93 6.10 -1.79 7.74
C VAL A 93 6.19 -2.23 9.19
N ASP A 94 5.82 -1.33 10.10
CA ASP A 94 5.83 -1.58 11.53
C ASP A 94 4.50 -2.16 12.01
N VAL A 95 4.55 -3.24 12.80
CA VAL A 95 3.35 -3.80 13.44
C VAL A 95 2.98 -2.97 14.67
N VAL A 96 1.80 -2.36 14.67
CA VAL A 96 1.27 -1.60 15.81
C VAL A 96 0.39 -2.51 16.69
N SER A 97 -0.52 -3.26 16.06
CA SER A 97 -1.36 -4.26 16.71
C SER A 97 -1.79 -5.34 15.70
N ALA A 98 -2.59 -6.32 16.14
CA ALA A 98 -3.15 -7.30 15.21
C ALA A 98 -3.90 -6.59 14.07
N ASN A 99 -3.45 -6.81 12.82
CA ASN A 99 -3.98 -6.20 11.60
C ASN A 99 -3.87 -4.66 11.50
N THR A 100 -3.05 -4.02 12.34
CA THR A 100 -2.79 -2.58 12.28
C THR A 100 -1.29 -2.34 12.11
N TYR A 101 -0.94 -1.56 11.08
CA TYR A 101 0.44 -1.32 10.67
C TYR A 101 0.65 0.16 10.37
N ARG A 102 1.90 0.62 10.41
CA ARG A 102 2.31 1.99 10.06
C ARG A 102 3.54 2.00 9.17
#